data_AF-A0A5B7UKB2-F1
#
_entry.id   AF-A0A5B7UKB2-F1
#
_cell.length_a   1.000
_cell.length_b   1.000
_cell.length_c   1.000
_cell.angle_alpha   90.00
_cell.angle_beta   90.00
_cell.angle_gamma   90.00
#
_symmetry.space_group_name_H-M   'P 1'
#
loop_
_entity.id
_entity.type
_entity.pdbx_description
1 polymer ?
#
loop_
_entity_poly.entity_id
_entity_poly.type
_entity_poly.pdbx_seq_one_letter_code
_entity_poly.pdbx_strand_id
1 'polypeptide(L)'
;MTDNPSVPGPRRDLAMHNDWFASGWDHVLPRQGFALTMLIGTACQPGFAGSLDDLVLEIFGGHWDMIGGDLDGPLTFSWPDEEWDDEAAPEGREACEAARWEQFGAMLTTAGFPVPATVRDLSELFLTWGLASREETPDGTRWSMPAALPLPGDLLPLDTQLTERLDGIRWTMRTGPLVDTLINHLADDLGEPEETLTSLDRLATATGQDVDDVRLALAELVESGDARVQRGQEPADAERLEAHRRFRLVMDWEHIHEHRIQLSIGD
;
A
#
# COMPACT_ATOMS: atom_id res chain seq x y z
N MET A 1 -48.62 24.96 -1.62
CA MET A 1 -47.19 25.06 -1.27
C MET A 1 -46.69 23.64 -1.27
N THR A 2 -45.99 23.26 -2.34
CA THR A 2 -45.40 21.93 -2.53
C THR A 2 -44.00 21.96 -1.96
N ASP A 3 -43.75 21.10 -0.96
CA ASP A 3 -42.43 20.80 -0.43
C ASP A 3 -41.53 20.31 -1.57
N ASN A 4 -40.39 20.98 -1.76
CA ASN A 4 -39.32 20.46 -2.59
C ASN A 4 -38.68 19.29 -1.83
N PRO A 5 -38.63 18.07 -2.40
CA PRO A 5 -37.77 17.04 -1.84
C PRO A 5 -36.33 17.52 -1.95
N SER A 6 -35.66 17.64 -0.81
CA SER A 6 -34.22 17.91 -0.74
C SER A 6 -33.50 16.97 -1.69
N VAL A 7 -32.84 17.58 -2.69
CA VAL A 7 -31.93 16.88 -3.60
C VAL A 7 -30.93 16.12 -2.74
N PRO A 8 -30.70 14.81 -2.96
CA PRO A 8 -29.62 14.10 -2.28
C PRO A 8 -28.33 14.86 -2.60
N GLY A 9 -27.60 15.28 -1.57
CA GLY A 9 -26.28 15.88 -1.77
C GLY A 9 -25.40 14.97 -2.64
N PRO A 10 -24.37 15.52 -3.29
CA PRO A 10 -23.46 14.72 -4.10
C PRO A 10 -22.96 13.53 -3.27
N ARG A 11 -23.05 12.32 -3.83
CA ARG A 11 -22.34 11.15 -3.30
C ARG A 11 -20.89 11.58 -3.11
N ARG A 12 -20.42 11.57 -1.87
CA ARG A 12 -19.04 11.92 -1.53
C ARG A 12 -18.24 10.64 -1.65
N ASP A 13 -17.26 10.65 -2.55
CA ASP A 13 -16.43 9.47 -2.80
C ASP A 13 -15.54 9.21 -1.58
N LEU A 14 -15.56 7.97 -1.10
CA LEU A 14 -14.65 7.52 -0.05
C LEU A 14 -13.22 7.66 -0.56
N ALA A 15 -12.37 8.30 0.24
CA ALA A 15 -10.97 8.51 -0.09
C ALA A 15 -10.07 7.66 0.81
N MET A 16 -9.20 6.88 0.17
CA MET A 16 -8.08 6.21 0.82
C MET A 16 -6.83 7.08 0.67
N HIS A 17 -5.97 7.09 1.68
CA HIS A 17 -4.67 7.75 1.56
C HIS A 17 -3.78 6.98 0.58
N ASN A 18 -3.19 7.68 -0.41
CA ASN A 18 -2.41 7.04 -1.47
C ASN A 18 -1.23 6.19 -0.94
N ASP A 19 -0.59 6.66 0.14
CA ASP A 19 0.53 5.96 0.74
C ASP A 19 0.13 4.82 1.68
N TRP A 20 -1.17 4.55 1.89
CA TRP A 20 -1.60 3.53 2.86
C TRP A 20 -0.95 2.17 2.59
N PHE A 21 -1.10 1.65 1.38
CA PHE A 21 -0.53 0.35 1.02
C PHE A 21 1.00 0.40 0.92
N ALA A 22 1.55 1.47 0.33
CA ALA A 22 2.99 1.63 0.19
C ALA A 22 3.71 1.76 1.55
N SER A 23 3.07 2.35 2.55
CA SER A 23 3.65 2.48 3.89
C SER A 23 3.75 1.14 4.62
N GLY A 24 2.90 0.17 4.29
CA GLY A 24 2.85 -1.16 4.91
C GLY A 24 2.14 -1.19 6.27
N TRP A 25 1.38 -0.15 6.62
CA TRP A 25 0.62 -0.09 7.87
C TRP A 25 -0.46 -1.18 7.97
N ASP A 26 -0.98 -1.66 6.85
CA ASP A 26 -1.94 -2.76 6.76
C ASP A 26 -1.38 -4.10 7.26
N HIS A 27 -0.06 -4.27 7.27
CA HIS A 27 0.60 -5.46 7.81
C HIS A 27 0.94 -5.37 9.30
N VAL A 28 0.78 -4.19 9.90
CA VAL A 28 1.17 -3.92 11.29
C VAL A 28 -0.05 -3.63 12.16
N LEU A 29 -1.02 -2.89 11.64
CA LEU A 29 -2.19 -2.47 12.40
C LEU A 29 -3.28 -3.54 12.41
N PRO A 30 -4.14 -3.53 13.45
CA PRO A 30 -5.40 -4.24 13.38
C PRO A 30 -6.23 -3.72 12.20
N ARG A 31 -7.15 -4.54 11.72
CA ARG A 31 -8.04 -4.32 10.57
C ARG A 31 -8.67 -2.93 10.57
N GLN A 32 -9.11 -2.45 11.74
CA GLN A 32 -9.76 -1.16 11.90
C GLN A 32 -8.84 0.02 11.53
N GLY A 33 -7.52 -0.17 11.47
CA GLY A 33 -6.58 0.82 10.94
C GLY A 33 -6.90 1.20 9.49
N PHE A 34 -7.25 0.23 8.64
CA PHE A 34 -7.67 0.48 7.26
C PHE A 34 -8.93 1.34 7.19
N ALA A 35 -9.97 0.94 7.93
CA ALA A 35 -11.22 1.68 7.98
C ALA A 35 -11.01 3.10 8.50
N LEU A 36 -10.16 3.26 9.52
CA LEU A 36 -9.86 4.54 10.14
C LEU A 36 -9.10 5.47 9.19
N THR A 37 -8.12 4.94 8.45
CA THR A 37 -7.44 5.68 7.38
C THR A 37 -8.43 6.16 6.31
N MET A 38 -9.38 5.31 5.92
CA MET A 38 -10.42 5.69 4.95
C MET A 38 -11.34 6.79 5.49
N LEU A 39 -11.78 6.67 6.75
CA LEU A 39 -12.63 7.66 7.42
C LEU A 39 -11.92 9.02 7.50
N ILE A 40 -10.70 9.05 8.03
CA ILE A 40 -9.93 10.28 8.20
C ILE A 40 -9.53 10.85 6.84
N GLY A 41 -9.11 10.01 5.89
CA GLY A 41 -8.79 10.42 4.52
C GLY A 41 -9.97 11.09 3.82
N THR A 42 -11.18 10.55 4.01
CA THR A 42 -12.42 11.18 3.52
C THR A 42 -12.70 12.50 4.25
N ALA A 43 -12.51 12.54 5.58
CA ALA A 43 -12.69 13.74 6.39
C ALA A 43 -11.67 14.86 6.09
N CYS A 44 -10.56 14.57 5.39
CA CYS A 44 -9.63 15.59 4.91
C CYS A 44 -10.20 16.45 3.77
N GLN A 45 -11.26 15.98 3.10
CA GLN A 45 -11.90 16.72 2.02
C GLN A 45 -12.65 17.96 2.55
N PRO A 46 -12.77 19.03 1.75
CA PRO A 46 -13.56 20.20 2.15
C PRO A 46 -15.02 19.83 2.47
N GLY A 47 -15.54 20.39 3.57
CA GLY A 47 -16.94 20.21 3.95
C GLY A 47 -17.21 19.17 5.03
N PHE A 48 -16.17 18.53 5.57
CA PHE A 48 -16.25 17.70 6.78
C PHE A 48 -15.62 18.43 7.97
N ALA A 49 -16.29 18.36 9.12
CA ALA A 49 -15.78 18.81 10.41
C ALA A 49 -16.55 18.11 11.53
N GLY A 50 -15.89 17.85 12.65
CA GLY A 50 -16.50 17.24 13.82
C GLY A 50 -15.67 16.13 14.45
N SER A 51 -16.25 15.56 15.51
CA SER A 51 -15.69 14.43 16.22
C SER A 51 -15.68 13.17 15.36
N LEU A 52 -15.01 12.11 15.83
CA LEU A 52 -14.99 10.81 15.15
C LEU A 52 -16.42 10.27 14.98
N ASP A 53 -17.29 10.47 15.98
CA ASP A 53 -18.68 10.06 15.96
C ASP A 53 -19.49 10.82 14.89
N ASP A 54 -19.27 12.14 14.77
CA ASP A 54 -19.90 12.96 13.73
C ASP A 54 -19.49 12.48 12.33
N LEU A 55 -18.19 12.21 12.13
CA LEU A 55 -17.65 11.74 10.87
C LEU A 55 -18.18 10.36 10.46
N VAL A 56 -18.27 9.42 11.41
CA VAL A 56 -18.85 8.09 11.16
C VAL A 56 -20.30 8.21 10.72
N LEU A 57 -21.08 9.06 11.39
CA LEU A 57 -22.48 9.29 11.02
C LEU A 57 -22.61 9.97 9.65
N GLU A 58 -21.81 11.00 9.39
CA GLU A 58 -21.90 11.79 8.15
C GLU A 58 -21.39 11.02 6.92
N ILE A 59 -20.30 10.27 7.04
CA ILE A 59 -19.65 9.56 5.92
C ILE A 59 -20.31 8.21 5.66
N PHE A 60 -20.57 7.43 6.72
CA PHE A 60 -21.05 6.05 6.58
C PHE A 60 -22.55 5.90 6.88
N GLY A 61 -23.26 6.96 7.27
CA GLY A 61 -24.67 6.88 7.61
C GLY A 61 -24.96 5.93 8.78
N GLY A 62 -23.95 5.67 9.63
CA GLY A 62 -24.02 4.68 10.70
C GLY A 62 -23.62 3.25 10.29
N HIS A 63 -23.26 2.98 9.04
CA HIS A 63 -22.85 1.65 8.54
C HIS A 63 -21.34 1.37 8.67
N TRP A 64 -20.69 1.99 9.66
CA TRP A 64 -19.28 1.77 9.97
C TRP A 64 -18.99 0.33 10.42
N ASP A 65 -19.99 -0.32 11.01
CA ASP A 65 -19.95 -1.70 11.48
C ASP A 65 -19.45 -2.69 10.42
N MET A 66 -19.78 -2.46 9.15
CA MET A 66 -19.34 -3.32 8.05
C MET A 66 -17.83 -3.33 7.80
N ILE A 67 -17.11 -2.26 8.18
CA ILE A 67 -15.68 -2.11 7.86
C ILE A 67 -14.81 -1.85 9.08
N GLY A 68 -15.29 -1.12 10.08
CA GLY A 68 -14.55 -0.74 11.27
C GLY A 68 -15.16 -1.25 12.58
N GLY A 69 -16.31 -1.93 12.52
CA GLY A 69 -16.97 -2.47 13.71
C GLY A 69 -17.61 -1.37 14.57
N ASP A 70 -17.30 -1.35 15.86
CA ASP A 70 -17.79 -0.33 16.81
C ASP A 70 -16.62 0.55 17.26
N LEU A 71 -16.83 1.86 17.38
CA LEU A 71 -15.80 2.80 17.82
C LEU A 71 -15.25 2.47 19.21
N ASP A 72 -16.13 1.97 20.08
CA ASP A 72 -15.81 1.56 21.44
C ASP A 72 -15.67 0.02 21.57
N GLY A 73 -15.74 -0.70 20.45
CA GLY A 73 -15.60 -2.14 20.38
C GLY A 73 -14.14 -2.60 20.34
N PRO A 74 -13.89 -3.91 20.59
CA PRO A 74 -12.55 -4.47 20.51
C PRO A 74 -12.01 -4.44 19.09
N LEU A 75 -10.71 -4.25 18.97
CA LEU A 75 -9.97 -4.32 17.71
C LEU A 75 -9.73 -5.79 17.31
N THR A 76 -9.57 -6.05 16.00
CA THR A 76 -9.28 -7.39 15.46
C THR A 76 -8.29 -7.31 14.31
N PHE A 77 -7.49 -8.35 14.11
CA PHE A 77 -6.59 -8.51 12.97
C PHE A 77 -7.21 -9.28 11.81
N SER A 78 -8.22 -10.12 12.06
CA SER A 78 -8.95 -10.88 11.04
C SER A 78 -10.35 -10.32 10.75
N TRP A 79 -10.86 -10.55 9.53
CA TRP A 79 -12.25 -10.24 9.17
C TRP A 79 -13.20 -11.33 9.67
N PRO A 80 -14.38 -11.02 10.27
CA PRO A 80 -15.30 -12.02 10.81
C PRO A 80 -15.65 -13.15 9.83
N ASP A 81 -15.74 -12.84 8.55
CA ASP A 81 -16.08 -13.72 7.43
C ASP A 81 -14.87 -14.18 6.60
N GLU A 82 -13.65 -13.89 7.03
CA GLU A 82 -12.42 -14.38 6.40
C GLU A 82 -12.41 -15.91 6.40
N GLU A 83 -12.20 -16.51 5.22
CA GLU A 83 -12.00 -17.95 5.10
C GLU A 83 -10.71 -18.33 5.84
N TRP A 84 -10.80 -19.36 6.67
CA TRP A 84 -9.68 -19.78 7.50
C TRP A 84 -8.94 -20.94 6.84
N ASP A 85 -7.64 -20.75 6.61
CA ASP A 85 -6.76 -21.79 6.08
C ASP A 85 -6.18 -22.63 7.23
N ASP A 86 -6.82 -23.76 7.50
CA ASP A 86 -6.37 -24.73 8.51
C ASP A 86 -5.01 -25.38 8.17
N GLU A 87 -4.57 -25.37 6.91
CA GLU A 87 -3.27 -25.92 6.51
C GLU A 87 -2.14 -24.92 6.81
N ALA A 88 -2.36 -23.63 6.53
CA ALA A 88 -1.40 -22.58 6.82
C ALA A 88 -1.33 -22.19 8.31
N ALA A 89 -2.45 -22.32 9.02
CA ALA A 89 -2.59 -21.90 10.42
C ALA A 89 -3.35 -22.95 11.27
N PRO A 90 -2.73 -24.11 11.53
CA PRO A 90 -3.39 -25.26 12.19
C PRO A 90 -3.75 -25.00 13.65
N GLU A 91 -3.17 -23.98 14.28
CA GLU A 91 -3.50 -23.56 15.65
C GLU A 91 -4.90 -22.94 15.75
N GLY A 92 -5.50 -22.58 14.61
CA GLY A 92 -6.83 -22.02 14.51
C GLY A 92 -6.88 -20.51 14.74
N ARG A 93 -8.00 -19.92 14.30
CA ARG A 93 -8.19 -18.48 14.23
C ARG A 93 -7.94 -17.73 15.52
N GLU A 94 -8.48 -18.22 16.62
CA GLU A 94 -8.35 -17.56 17.93
C GLU A 94 -6.89 -17.51 18.41
N ALA A 95 -6.12 -18.59 18.17
CA ALA A 95 -4.72 -18.65 18.57
C ALA A 95 -3.87 -17.69 17.73
N CYS A 96 -4.11 -17.60 16.43
CA CYS A 96 -3.41 -16.67 15.56
C CYS A 96 -3.75 -15.21 15.86
N GLU A 97 -5.02 -14.92 16.15
CA GLU A 97 -5.48 -13.60 16.59
C GLU A 97 -4.77 -13.20 17.91
N ALA A 98 -4.70 -14.11 18.88
CA ALA A 98 -4.00 -13.89 20.15
C ALA A 98 -2.50 -13.66 19.95
N ALA A 99 -1.85 -14.43 19.07
CA ALA A 99 -0.42 -14.27 18.75
C ALA A 99 -0.13 -12.90 18.10
N ARG A 100 -0.98 -12.45 17.17
CA ARG A 100 -0.85 -11.10 16.57
C ARG A 100 -1.02 -10.01 17.62
N TRP A 101 -1.95 -10.17 18.55
CA TRP A 101 -2.12 -9.24 19.67
C TRP A 101 -0.93 -9.21 20.61
N GLU A 102 -0.33 -10.36 20.93
CA GLU A 102 0.88 -10.44 21.73
C GLU A 102 2.04 -9.70 21.05
N GLN A 103 2.26 -9.95 19.75
CA GLN A 103 3.29 -9.28 18.96
C GLN A 103 3.07 -7.76 18.89
N PHE A 104 1.86 -7.34 18.52
CA PHE A 104 1.50 -5.92 18.41
C PHE A 104 1.62 -5.20 19.76
N GLY A 105 1.08 -5.79 20.82
CA GLY A 105 1.17 -5.24 22.17
C GLY A 105 2.61 -5.11 22.67
N ALA A 106 3.47 -6.09 22.37
CA ALA A 106 4.89 -6.05 22.70
C ALA A 106 5.63 -4.93 21.94
N MET A 107 5.35 -4.75 20.63
CA MET A 107 5.92 -3.66 19.84
C MET A 107 5.54 -2.29 20.42
N LEU A 108 4.26 -2.07 20.71
CA LEU A 108 3.77 -0.82 21.30
C LEU A 108 4.40 -0.54 22.66
N THR A 109 4.40 -1.54 23.54
CA THR A 109 4.97 -1.40 24.89
C THR A 109 6.46 -1.08 24.85
N THR A 110 7.21 -1.72 23.94
CA THR A 110 8.64 -1.46 23.75
C THR A 110 8.91 -0.06 23.21
N ALA A 111 8.06 0.43 22.31
CA ALA A 111 8.11 1.80 21.79
C ALA A 111 7.61 2.86 22.79
N GLY A 112 7.07 2.45 23.94
CA GLY A 112 6.53 3.34 24.96
C GLY A 112 5.12 3.86 24.67
N PHE A 113 4.37 3.21 23.77
CA PHE A 113 2.99 3.54 23.44
C PHE A 113 1.99 2.67 24.22
N PRO A 114 0.80 3.20 24.55
CA PRO A 114 -0.27 2.40 25.12
C PRO A 114 -0.80 1.39 24.09
N VAL A 115 -1.21 0.21 24.56
CA VAL A 115 -1.91 -0.78 23.72
C VAL A 115 -3.38 -0.34 23.59
N PRO A 116 -3.89 -0.12 22.36
CA PRO A 116 -5.25 0.36 22.16
C PRO A 116 -6.25 -0.78 22.42
N ALA A 117 -7.30 -0.51 23.19
CA ALA A 117 -8.38 -1.47 23.40
C ALA A 117 -9.51 -1.28 22.38
N THR A 118 -9.68 -0.05 21.88
CA THR A 118 -10.79 0.36 21.02
C THR A 118 -10.33 1.10 19.77
N VAL A 119 -11.22 1.29 18.79
CA VAL A 119 -10.95 2.13 17.61
C VAL A 119 -10.66 3.57 18.03
N ARG A 120 -11.32 4.06 19.09
CA ARG A 120 -11.06 5.38 19.64
C ARG A 120 -9.63 5.50 20.16
N ASP A 121 -9.15 4.52 20.91
CA ASP A 121 -7.75 4.47 21.37
C ASP A 121 -6.78 4.41 20.19
N LEU A 122 -7.10 3.61 19.17
CA LEU A 122 -6.30 3.53 17.93
C LEU A 122 -6.25 4.88 17.20
N SER A 123 -7.33 5.65 17.21
CA SER A 123 -7.34 6.99 16.61
C SER A 123 -6.45 7.99 17.35
N GLU A 124 -6.34 7.89 18.67
CA GLU A 124 -5.41 8.71 19.44
C GLU A 124 -3.94 8.29 19.18
N LEU A 125 -3.69 7.00 18.90
CA LEU A 125 -2.38 6.55 18.41
C LEU A 125 -2.06 7.11 17.03
N PHE A 126 -3.02 7.17 16.10
CA PHE A 126 -2.83 7.80 14.78
C PHE A 126 -2.39 9.26 14.91
N LEU A 127 -3.00 10.00 15.83
CA LEU A 127 -2.61 11.38 16.14
C LEU A 127 -1.20 11.45 16.74
N THR A 128 -0.89 10.54 17.67
CA THR A 128 0.43 10.47 18.34
C THR A 128 1.55 10.15 17.34
N TRP A 129 1.29 9.27 16.38
CA TRP A 129 2.22 8.85 15.35
C TRP A 129 2.32 9.83 14.17
N GLY A 130 1.46 10.84 14.12
CA GLY A 130 1.39 11.77 13.00
C GLY A 130 0.84 11.14 11.72
N LEU A 131 0.14 10.01 11.82
CA LEU A 131 -0.65 9.44 10.70
C LEU A 131 -1.86 10.33 10.38
N ALA A 132 -2.35 11.05 11.39
CA ALA A 132 -3.39 12.04 11.25
C ALA A 132 -3.09 13.24 12.16
N SER A 133 -3.78 14.35 11.93
CA SER A 133 -3.83 15.48 12.85
C SER A 133 -5.25 16.04 12.90
N ARG A 134 -5.57 16.71 14.01
CA ARG A 134 -6.82 17.42 14.19
C ARG A 134 -6.56 18.85 14.64
N GLU A 135 -7.33 19.79 14.11
CA GLU A 135 -7.31 21.20 14.46
C GLU A 135 -8.71 21.66 14.86
N GLU A 136 -8.86 22.27 16.03
CA GLU A 136 -10.14 22.84 16.44
C GLU A 136 -10.39 24.17 15.73
N THR A 137 -11.47 24.25 14.97
CA THR A 137 -11.87 25.46 14.24
C THR A 137 -13.23 25.97 14.74
N PRO A 138 -13.63 27.22 14.44
CA PRO A 138 -14.97 27.71 14.77
C PRO A 138 -16.11 26.87 14.17
N ASP A 139 -15.83 26.17 13.07
CA ASP A 139 -16.79 25.31 12.35
C ASP A 139 -16.74 23.84 12.82
N GLY A 140 -15.89 23.53 13.81
CA GLY A 140 -15.69 22.19 14.38
C GLY A 140 -14.26 21.67 14.22
N THR A 141 -14.04 20.41 14.60
CA THR A 141 -12.74 19.75 14.49
C THR A 141 -12.43 19.39 13.04
N ARG A 142 -11.35 19.92 12.49
CA ARG A 142 -10.88 19.62 11.13
C ARG A 142 -9.78 18.56 11.18
N TRP A 143 -9.92 17.54 10.35
CA TRP A 143 -8.95 16.45 10.24
C TRP A 143 -8.03 16.65 9.03
N SER A 144 -6.78 16.23 9.16
CA SER A 144 -5.84 16.18 8.05
C SER A 144 -4.86 15.01 8.18
N MET A 145 -4.31 14.55 7.07
CA MET A 145 -3.25 13.56 7.00
C MET A 145 -2.02 14.15 6.31
N PRO A 146 -0.79 13.74 6.69
CA PRO A 146 0.41 14.20 6.00
C PRO A 146 0.42 13.69 4.56
N ALA A 147 1.07 14.42 3.65
CA ALA A 147 1.16 13.99 2.24
C ALA A 147 1.88 12.65 2.07
N ALA A 148 2.82 12.35 2.98
CA ALA A 148 3.48 11.06 3.08
C ALA A 148 3.33 10.51 4.50
N LEU A 149 2.90 9.26 4.62
CA LEU A 149 2.76 8.62 5.93
C LEU A 149 4.15 8.23 6.46
N PRO A 150 4.44 8.44 7.76
CA PRO A 150 5.63 7.86 8.38
C PRO A 150 5.60 6.34 8.26
N LEU A 151 6.77 5.71 8.13
CA LEU A 151 6.85 4.27 8.00
C LEU A 151 6.67 3.60 9.38
N PRO A 152 6.12 2.39 9.45
CA PRO A 152 6.03 1.66 10.71
C PRO A 152 7.39 1.50 11.41
N GLY A 153 8.46 1.28 10.64
CA GLY A 153 9.83 1.14 11.17
C GLY A 153 10.44 2.42 11.76
N ASP A 154 9.88 3.60 11.44
CA ASP A 154 10.31 4.86 12.04
C ASP A 154 9.76 5.03 13.47
N LEU A 155 8.67 4.32 13.80
CA LEU A 155 7.90 4.49 15.02
C LEU A 155 7.89 3.27 15.93
N LEU A 156 8.02 2.08 15.36
CA LEU A 156 7.90 0.80 16.06
C LEU A 156 9.18 -0.04 15.88
N PRO A 157 9.61 -0.77 16.92
CA PRO A 157 10.72 -1.69 16.82
C PRO A 157 10.28 -2.96 16.08
N LEU A 158 10.38 -2.93 14.75
CA LEU A 158 10.09 -4.08 13.90
C LEU A 158 11.23 -5.11 13.99
N ASP A 159 10.88 -6.39 13.92
CA ASP A 159 11.88 -7.42 13.71
C ASP A 159 12.43 -7.40 12.27
N THR A 160 13.56 -8.08 12.06
CA THR A 160 14.25 -8.10 10.76
C THR A 160 13.37 -8.69 9.66
N GLN A 161 12.61 -9.75 9.96
CA GLN A 161 11.77 -10.43 8.97
C GLN A 161 10.64 -9.52 8.49
N LEU A 162 9.96 -8.83 9.40
CA LEU A 162 8.90 -7.89 9.09
C LEU A 162 9.47 -6.67 8.34
N THR A 163 10.64 -6.18 8.75
CA THR A 163 11.32 -5.07 8.05
C THR A 163 11.60 -5.42 6.59
N GLU A 164 12.26 -6.55 6.35
CA GLU A 164 12.57 -7.05 5.00
C GLU A 164 11.30 -7.26 4.16
N ARG A 165 10.24 -7.81 4.76
CA ARG A 165 8.94 -7.98 4.10
C ARG A 165 8.34 -6.64 3.67
N LEU A 166 8.32 -5.65 4.57
CA LEU A 166 7.76 -4.32 4.27
C LEU A 166 8.61 -3.58 3.22
N ASP A 167 9.93 -3.73 3.26
CA ASP A 167 10.83 -3.19 2.22
C ASP A 167 10.54 -3.83 0.86
N GLY A 168 10.35 -5.15 0.81
CA GLY A 168 9.97 -5.86 -0.39
C GLY A 168 8.62 -5.38 -0.97
N ILE A 169 7.59 -5.23 -0.14
CA ILE A 169 6.29 -4.70 -0.58
C ILE A 169 6.42 -3.29 -1.15
N ARG A 170 7.15 -2.41 -0.45
CA ARG A 170 7.44 -1.05 -0.93
C ARG A 170 8.12 -1.06 -2.29
N TRP A 171 9.11 -1.93 -2.43
CA TRP A 171 9.83 -2.10 -3.68
C TRP A 171 8.88 -2.53 -4.79
N THR A 172 8.13 -3.61 -4.61
CA THR A 172 7.16 -4.12 -5.61
C THR A 172 6.11 -3.08 -5.99
N MET A 173 5.55 -2.34 -5.03
CA MET A 173 4.55 -1.30 -5.34
C MET A 173 5.15 -0.14 -6.14
N ARG A 174 6.43 0.19 -5.91
CA ARG A 174 7.13 1.23 -6.65
C ARG A 174 7.53 0.75 -8.05
N THR A 175 8.02 -0.47 -8.18
CA THR A 175 8.61 -0.98 -9.43
C THR A 175 7.59 -1.64 -10.33
N GLY A 176 6.51 -2.23 -9.80
CA GLY A 176 5.49 -2.98 -10.55
C GLY A 176 4.96 -2.24 -11.78
N PRO A 177 4.34 -1.04 -11.63
CA PRO A 177 3.84 -0.29 -12.79
C PRO A 177 4.92 0.07 -13.81
N LEU A 178 6.16 0.29 -13.35
CA LEU A 178 7.29 0.63 -14.22
C LEU A 178 7.72 -0.58 -15.05
N VAL A 179 7.80 -1.74 -14.40
CA VAL A 179 8.09 -3.04 -15.01
C VAL A 179 7.00 -3.42 -16.00
N ASP A 180 5.72 -3.30 -15.62
CA ASP A 180 4.60 -3.63 -16.50
C ASP A 180 4.62 -2.78 -17.78
N THR A 181 4.87 -1.49 -17.65
CA THR A 181 4.99 -0.60 -18.82
C THR A 181 6.14 -1.03 -19.73
N LEU A 182 7.28 -1.42 -19.15
CA LEU A 182 8.44 -1.88 -19.92
C LEU A 182 8.17 -3.25 -20.59
N ILE A 183 7.57 -4.20 -19.86
CA ILE A 183 7.17 -5.52 -20.39
C ILE A 183 6.17 -5.33 -21.53
N ASN A 184 5.13 -4.51 -21.35
CA ASN A 184 4.13 -4.26 -22.39
C ASN A 184 4.76 -3.66 -23.65
N HIS A 185 5.70 -2.72 -23.52
CA HIS A 185 6.45 -2.23 -24.67
C HIS A 185 7.22 -3.34 -25.39
N LEU A 186 7.93 -4.20 -24.63
CA LEU A 186 8.72 -5.28 -25.22
C LEU A 186 7.84 -6.39 -25.83
N ALA A 187 6.72 -6.73 -25.20
CA ALA A 187 5.80 -7.76 -25.67
C ALA A 187 4.92 -7.26 -26.81
N ASP A 188 4.18 -6.17 -26.60
CA ASP A 188 3.15 -5.70 -27.54
C ASP A 188 3.73 -4.95 -28.73
N ASP A 189 4.73 -4.09 -28.52
CA ASP A 189 5.30 -3.27 -29.61
C ASP A 189 6.43 -3.99 -30.34
N LEU A 190 7.24 -4.80 -29.64
CA LEU A 190 8.42 -5.47 -30.22
C LEU A 190 8.21 -6.97 -30.48
N GLY A 191 7.11 -7.57 -29.99
CA GLY A 191 6.77 -8.97 -30.25
C GLY A 191 7.63 -9.97 -29.48
N GLU A 192 7.87 -9.71 -28.19
CA GLU A 192 8.62 -10.58 -27.27
C GLU A 192 10.03 -10.96 -27.78
N PRO A 193 10.91 -9.98 -28.07
CA PRO A 193 12.24 -10.29 -28.55
C PRO A 193 13.08 -11.00 -27.48
N GLU A 194 13.75 -12.10 -27.82
CA GLU A 194 14.71 -12.77 -26.93
C GLU A 194 15.87 -11.84 -26.51
N GLU A 195 16.36 -11.03 -27.46
CA GLU A 195 17.43 -10.06 -27.25
C GLU A 195 17.11 -8.73 -27.94
N THR A 196 17.32 -7.62 -27.25
CA THR A 196 17.18 -6.26 -27.79
C THR A 196 18.44 -5.43 -27.52
N LEU A 197 19.03 -4.88 -28.58
CA LEU A 197 20.14 -3.90 -28.46
C LEU A 197 19.58 -2.48 -28.32
N THR A 198 19.58 -1.94 -27.10
CA THR A 198 18.94 -0.66 -26.76
C THR A 198 19.84 0.21 -25.86
N SER A 199 19.32 1.34 -25.38
CA SER A 199 19.89 2.19 -24.33
C SER A 199 18.76 2.70 -23.43
N LEU A 200 19.07 3.21 -22.23
CA LEU A 200 18.02 3.70 -21.34
C LEU A 200 17.25 4.86 -21.98
N ASP A 201 17.94 5.79 -22.66
CA ASP A 201 17.27 6.91 -23.37
C ASP A 201 16.21 6.44 -24.37
N ARG A 202 16.47 5.32 -25.05
CA ARG A 202 15.56 4.78 -26.05
C ARG A 202 14.35 4.12 -25.40
N LEU A 203 14.58 3.32 -24.37
CA LEU A 203 13.52 2.70 -23.60
C LEU A 203 12.65 3.76 -22.91
N ALA A 204 13.25 4.79 -22.32
CA ALA A 204 12.54 5.91 -21.71
C ALA A 204 11.67 6.63 -22.74
N THR A 205 12.22 6.94 -23.91
CA THR A 205 11.45 7.55 -25.00
C THR A 205 10.30 6.66 -25.47
N ALA A 206 10.51 5.35 -25.56
CA ALA A 206 9.51 4.41 -26.07
C ALA A 206 8.37 4.14 -25.07
N THR A 207 8.69 4.10 -23.78
CA THR A 207 7.73 3.85 -22.69
C THR A 207 7.11 5.13 -22.12
N GLY A 208 7.64 6.30 -22.48
CA GLY A 208 7.23 7.58 -21.90
C GLY A 208 7.67 7.77 -20.43
N GLN A 209 8.57 6.92 -19.93
CA GLN A 209 9.12 6.99 -18.57
C GLN A 209 10.36 7.89 -18.48
N ASP A 210 10.73 8.30 -17.27
CA ASP A 210 12.05 8.89 -17.03
C ASP A 210 13.15 7.81 -17.13
N VAL A 211 14.38 8.22 -17.44
CA VAL A 211 15.54 7.32 -17.53
C VAL A 211 15.80 6.60 -16.21
N ASP A 212 15.57 7.25 -15.07
CA ASP A 212 15.77 6.67 -13.74
C ASP A 212 14.70 5.61 -13.44
N ASP A 213 13.45 5.82 -13.89
CA ASP A 213 12.37 4.84 -13.76
C ASP A 213 12.61 3.60 -14.62
N VAL A 214 13.07 3.77 -15.86
CA VAL A 214 13.49 2.65 -16.72
C VAL A 214 14.64 1.88 -16.08
N ARG A 215 15.60 2.58 -15.48
CA ARG A 215 16.73 1.92 -14.80
C ARG A 215 16.23 1.09 -13.63
N LEU A 216 15.29 1.61 -12.86
CA LEU A 216 14.68 0.92 -11.74
C LEU A 216 13.90 -0.32 -12.19
N ALA A 217 13.08 -0.21 -13.24
CA ALA A 217 12.36 -1.34 -13.83
C ALA A 217 13.31 -2.43 -14.34
N LEU A 218 14.42 -2.05 -14.98
CA LEU A 218 15.44 -3.00 -15.43
C LEU A 218 16.16 -3.68 -14.28
N ALA A 219 16.47 -2.96 -13.21
CA ALA A 219 17.08 -3.55 -12.02
C ALA A 219 16.16 -4.62 -11.41
N GLU A 220 14.87 -4.31 -11.28
CA GLU A 220 13.85 -5.26 -10.79
C GLU A 220 13.71 -6.49 -11.69
N LEU A 221 13.65 -6.31 -13.02
CA LEU A 221 13.61 -7.45 -13.96
C LEU A 221 14.85 -8.34 -13.84
N VAL A 222 16.03 -7.77 -13.60
CA VAL A 222 17.27 -8.54 -13.42
C VAL A 222 17.29 -9.24 -12.06
N GLU A 223 16.86 -8.57 -11.00
CA GLU A 223 16.80 -9.11 -9.64
C GLU A 223 15.81 -10.28 -9.54
N SER A 224 14.66 -10.15 -10.18
CA SER A 224 13.64 -11.21 -10.27
C SER A 224 14.01 -12.36 -11.21
N GLY A 225 15.11 -12.25 -11.97
CA GLY A 225 15.55 -13.28 -12.92
C GLY A 225 14.85 -13.26 -14.28
N ASP A 226 13.93 -12.31 -14.49
CA ASP A 226 13.14 -12.13 -15.72
C ASP A 226 13.98 -11.59 -16.90
N ALA A 227 15.12 -10.97 -16.61
CA ALA A 227 16.00 -10.43 -17.63
C ALA A 227 17.48 -10.48 -17.25
N ARG A 228 18.34 -10.29 -18.25
CA ARG A 228 19.77 -10.07 -18.08
C ARG A 228 20.22 -8.88 -18.93
N VAL A 229 21.06 -8.04 -18.34
CA VAL A 229 21.68 -6.92 -19.05
C VAL A 229 23.13 -7.26 -19.35
N GLN A 230 23.56 -7.00 -20.58
CA GLN A 230 24.95 -7.23 -21.02
C GLN A 230 25.55 -6.02 -21.74
N ARG A 231 26.85 -5.78 -21.53
CA ARG A 231 27.67 -4.88 -22.35
C ARG A 231 28.68 -5.72 -23.14
N GLY A 232 28.45 -5.84 -24.44
CA GLY A 232 29.24 -6.75 -25.27
C GLY A 232 28.89 -8.20 -24.92
N GLN A 233 29.82 -8.95 -24.36
CA GLN A 233 29.63 -10.35 -23.92
C GLN A 233 29.64 -10.50 -22.39
N GLU A 234 29.76 -9.39 -21.66
CA GLU A 234 29.88 -9.40 -20.20
C GLU A 234 28.56 -8.95 -19.57
N PRO A 235 28.14 -9.58 -18.44
CA PRO A 235 27.05 -9.07 -17.62
C PRO A 235 27.30 -7.62 -17.20
N ALA A 236 26.26 -6.80 -17.22
CA ALA A 236 26.31 -5.42 -16.76
C ALA A 236 25.29 -5.21 -15.64
N ASP A 237 25.70 -4.40 -14.68
CA ASP A 237 24.84 -3.96 -13.58
C ASP A 237 23.80 -2.95 -14.10
N ALA A 238 22.53 -3.31 -13.99
CA ALA A 238 21.40 -2.50 -14.44
C ALA A 238 21.34 -1.14 -13.73
N GLU A 239 21.64 -1.10 -12.43
CA GLU A 239 21.61 0.13 -11.62
C GLU A 239 22.70 1.13 -12.00
N ARG A 240 23.72 0.68 -12.74
CA ARG A 240 24.88 1.50 -13.11
C ARG A 240 24.94 1.82 -14.60
N LEU A 241 23.87 1.51 -15.34
CA LEU A 241 23.80 1.82 -16.75
C LEU A 241 23.75 3.34 -17.00
N GLU A 242 24.71 3.81 -17.80
CA GLU A 242 24.70 5.16 -18.37
C GLU A 242 23.58 5.31 -19.42
N ALA A 243 22.84 6.43 -19.36
CA ALA A 243 21.61 6.65 -20.12
C ALA A 243 21.72 6.41 -21.64
N HIS A 244 22.77 6.97 -22.23
CA HIS A 244 23.01 6.99 -23.68
C HIS A 244 23.78 5.76 -24.19
N ARG A 245 24.37 4.95 -23.31
CA ARG A 245 25.20 3.82 -23.73
C ARG A 245 24.35 2.62 -24.07
N ARG A 246 24.72 1.97 -25.17
CA ARG A 246 24.01 0.77 -25.61
C ARG A 246 24.35 -0.44 -24.75
N PHE A 247 23.34 -1.26 -24.48
CA PHE A 247 23.43 -2.56 -23.84
C PHE A 247 22.49 -3.54 -24.54
N ARG A 248 22.74 -4.83 -24.33
CA ARG A 248 21.82 -5.89 -24.73
C ARG A 248 20.94 -6.23 -23.55
N LEU A 249 19.64 -6.19 -23.76
CA LEU A 249 18.63 -6.70 -22.86
C LEU A 249 18.24 -8.09 -23.37
N VAL A 250 18.45 -9.11 -22.55
CA VAL A 250 18.06 -10.50 -22.84
C VAL A 250 16.90 -10.83 -21.92
N MET A 251 15.75 -11.19 -22.48
CA MET A 251 14.52 -11.47 -21.73
C MET A 251 14.35 -12.98 -21.54
N ASP A 252 13.88 -13.38 -20.36
CA ASP A 252 13.43 -14.74 -20.05
C ASP A 252 11.89 -14.78 -20.08
N TRP A 253 11.33 -14.83 -21.28
CA TRP A 253 9.87 -14.80 -21.47
C TRP A 253 9.17 -16.00 -20.84
N GLU A 254 9.81 -17.17 -20.80
CA GLU A 254 9.26 -18.36 -20.15
C GLU A 254 9.07 -18.11 -18.65
N HIS A 255 10.10 -17.61 -17.97
CA HIS A 255 10.01 -17.24 -16.56
C HIS A 255 8.94 -16.17 -16.31
N ILE A 256 8.86 -15.14 -17.15
CA ILE A 256 7.84 -14.08 -17.05
C ILE A 256 6.42 -14.65 -17.19
N HIS A 257 6.18 -15.54 -18.15
CA HIS A 257 4.87 -16.15 -18.36
C HIS A 257 4.47 -17.05 -17.18
N GLU A 258 5.42 -17.78 -16.60
CA GLU A 258 5.18 -18.65 -15.45
C GLU A 258 4.89 -17.85 -14.17
N HIS A 259 5.63 -16.76 -13.93
CA HIS A 259 5.63 -16.09 -12.62
C HIS A 259 4.92 -14.75 -12.56
N ARG A 260 4.76 -14.02 -13.67
CA ARG A 260 4.16 -12.67 -13.67
C ARG A 260 2.82 -12.59 -14.41
N ILE A 261 2.68 -13.24 -15.56
CA ILE A 261 1.46 -13.12 -16.37
C ILE A 261 0.29 -13.95 -15.79
N GLN A 262 0.56 -15.06 -15.10
CA GLN A 262 -0.49 -15.82 -14.40
C GLN A 262 -1.13 -15.04 -13.24
N LEU A 263 -0.39 -14.12 -12.60
CA LEU A 263 -0.91 -13.28 -11.52
C LEU A 263 -1.85 -12.16 -12.02
N SER A 264 -1.82 -11.81 -13.32
CA SER A 264 -2.70 -10.77 -13.89
C SER A 264 -4.06 -11.28 -14.38
N ILE A 265 -4.23 -12.60 -14.47
CA ILE A 265 -5.48 -13.26 -14.95
C ILE A 265 -6.24 -13.92 -13.77
N GLY A 266 -5.61 -14.04 -12.60
CA GLY A 266 -6.20 -14.58 -11.39
C GLY A 266 -6.34 -13.53 -10.29
N ASP A 267 -7.24 -12.56 -10.49
CA ASP A 267 -7.98 -11.84 -9.44
C ASP A 267 -9.31 -11.29 -10.02
#